data_AF-A0A7S2L7Q6-F1
#
_entry.id   AF-A0A7S2L7Q6-F1
#
_cell.length_a   1.000
_cell.length_b   1.000
_cell.length_c   1.000
_cell.angle_alpha   90.00
_cell.angle_beta   90.00
_cell.angle_gamma   90.00
#
_symmetry.space_group_name_H-M   'P 1'
#
loop_
_entity.id
_entity.type
_entity.pdbx_description
1 polymer ?
#
loop_
_entity_poly.entity_id
_entity_poly.type
_entity_poly.pdbx_seq_one_letter_code
_entity_poly.pdbx_strand_id
1 'polypeptide(L)'
;MSTSTPTQRIYRTSVFSRERNRMHARKTRQRKKEHMQQLQNRADELKLEQIRLKQCINEKNTANILVGLFQTGEDSAAADGSDDTETAVSMDPQVEVLLKRPTEEIPDASKIPELPALILPGQHTKRKSSSSNDGASEDNTPTAAAAPAADGEGVTIPEGEQEDGIDYVLLGKDRGSCTPAELDQIRRERNRMHAKRTRDRKRIFMEEMETMIKQLEDENALLQGHMDKLNENNPDENIAAAELLAATAALTPPPTISPELGPVATPSNSLVAGSASATADPLAAATEQP
;
A
#
# COMPACT_ATOMS: atom_id res chain seq x y z
N MET A 1 -48.38 -35.67 -30.20
CA MET A 1 -47.22 -34.95 -30.76
C MET A 1 -47.06 -33.64 -29.98
N SER A 2 -46.13 -33.59 -29.01
CA SER A 2 -45.91 -32.38 -28.19
C SER A 2 -44.83 -31.52 -28.83
N THR A 3 -45.23 -30.35 -29.33
CA THR A 3 -44.35 -29.32 -29.88
C THR A 3 -43.76 -28.49 -28.72
N SER A 4 -42.59 -28.89 -28.21
CA SER A 4 -41.87 -28.05 -27.25
C SER A 4 -41.41 -26.76 -27.93
N THR A 5 -41.90 -25.62 -27.47
CA THR A 5 -41.59 -24.31 -28.02
C THR A 5 -40.12 -23.93 -27.77
N PRO A 6 -39.36 -23.51 -28.81
CA PRO A 6 -37.90 -23.31 -28.73
C PRO A 6 -37.47 -22.12 -27.86
N THR A 7 -38.38 -21.21 -27.52
CA THR A 7 -38.08 -19.96 -26.83
C THR A 7 -37.64 -20.15 -25.37
N GLN A 8 -38.13 -21.18 -24.66
CA GLN A 8 -37.77 -21.40 -23.25
C GLN A 8 -36.33 -21.88 -23.04
N ARG A 9 -35.70 -22.49 -24.05
CA ARG A 9 -34.31 -23.00 -23.94
C ARG A 9 -33.27 -21.88 -23.93
N ILE A 10 -33.53 -20.78 -24.64
CA ILE A 10 -32.57 -19.67 -24.82
C ILE A 10 -32.44 -18.83 -23.53
N TYR A 11 -33.54 -18.65 -22.78
CA TYR A 11 -33.49 -17.88 -21.53
C TYR A 11 -32.71 -18.61 -20.43
N ARG A 12 -32.84 -19.94 -20.31
CA ARG A 12 -32.12 -20.71 -19.28
C ARG A 12 -30.59 -20.69 -19.46
N THR A 13 -30.11 -20.77 -20.71
CA THR A 13 -28.67 -20.70 -20.98
C THR A 13 -28.12 -19.29 -20.74
N SER A 14 -28.91 -18.25 -21.03
CA SER A 14 -28.50 -16.86 -20.82
C SER A 14 -28.28 -16.51 -19.34
N VAL A 15 -29.13 -17.02 -18.43
CA VAL A 15 -29.02 -16.75 -16.99
C VAL A 15 -27.81 -17.46 -16.41
N PHE A 16 -27.59 -18.73 -16.78
CA PHE A 16 -26.41 -19.47 -16.33
C PHE A 16 -25.09 -18.84 -16.84
N SER A 17 -25.08 -18.35 -18.08
CA SER A 17 -23.93 -17.64 -18.64
C SER A 17 -23.64 -16.32 -17.89
N ARG A 18 -24.68 -15.56 -17.54
CA ARG A 18 -24.55 -14.34 -16.73
C ARG A 18 -24.02 -14.66 -15.34
N GLU A 19 -24.51 -15.73 -14.71
CA GLU A 19 -24.05 -16.15 -13.39
C GLU A 19 -22.59 -16.58 -13.41
N ARG A 20 -22.19 -17.40 -14.38
CA ARG A 20 -20.79 -17.77 -14.60
C ARG A 20 -19.91 -16.52 -14.77
N ASN A 21 -20.35 -15.54 -15.55
CA ASN A 21 -19.61 -14.29 -15.74
C ASN A 21 -19.47 -13.51 -14.42
N ARG A 22 -20.55 -13.41 -13.63
CA ARG A 22 -20.52 -12.79 -12.28
C ARG A 22 -19.52 -13.50 -11.37
N MET A 23 -19.51 -14.83 -11.36
CA MET A 23 -18.58 -15.63 -10.57
C MET A 23 -17.11 -15.41 -11.00
N HIS A 24 -16.82 -15.42 -12.30
CA HIS A 24 -15.47 -15.13 -12.81
C HIS A 24 -15.02 -13.71 -12.47
N ALA A 25 -15.91 -12.73 -12.57
CA ALA A 25 -15.62 -11.35 -12.19
C ALA A 25 -15.29 -11.23 -10.70
N ARG A 26 -16.06 -11.89 -9.82
CA ARG A 26 -15.79 -11.96 -8.39
C ARG A 26 -14.43 -12.59 -8.09
N LYS A 27 -14.17 -13.79 -8.64
CA LYS A 27 -12.89 -14.49 -8.44
C LYS A 27 -11.68 -13.68 -8.95
N THR A 28 -11.84 -12.97 -10.07
CA THR A 28 -10.77 -12.11 -10.60
C THR A 28 -10.54 -10.89 -9.72
N ARG A 29 -11.60 -10.27 -9.19
CA ARG A 29 -11.47 -9.17 -8.22
C ARG A 29 -10.79 -9.64 -6.93
N GLN A 30 -11.16 -10.82 -6.44
CA GLN A 30 -10.57 -11.43 -5.26
C GLN A 30 -9.06 -11.68 -5.47
N ARG A 31 -8.67 -12.39 -6.52
CA ARG A 31 -7.24 -12.64 -6.82
C ARG A 31 -6.42 -11.36 -6.94
N LYS A 32 -6.97 -10.32 -7.59
CA LYS A 32 -6.29 -9.02 -7.68
C LYS A 32 -6.16 -8.33 -6.32
N LYS A 33 -7.19 -8.44 -5.46
CA LYS A 33 -7.14 -7.91 -4.10
C LYS A 33 -6.09 -8.65 -3.26
N GLU A 34 -6.06 -9.98 -3.35
CA GLU A 34 -5.06 -10.82 -2.68
C GLU A 34 -3.64 -10.48 -3.16
N HIS A 35 -3.43 -10.32 -4.46
CA HIS A 35 -2.13 -9.91 -5.01
C HIS A 35 -1.68 -8.54 -4.48
N MET A 36 -2.56 -7.53 -4.51
CA MET A 36 -2.27 -6.22 -3.94
C MET A 36 -1.95 -6.30 -2.44
N GLN A 37 -2.68 -7.12 -1.68
CA GLN A 37 -2.43 -7.33 -0.26
C GLN A 37 -1.09 -8.03 -0.02
N GLN A 38 -0.72 -9.00 -0.86
CA GLN A 38 0.57 -9.69 -0.76
C GLN A 38 1.74 -8.73 -0.99
N LEU A 39 1.64 -7.87 -2.01
CA LEU A 39 2.66 -6.84 -2.26
C LEU A 39 2.77 -5.85 -1.08
N GLN A 40 1.63 -5.40 -0.54
CA GLN A 40 1.59 -4.55 0.64
C GLN A 40 2.29 -5.19 1.83
N ASN A 41 1.91 -6.42 2.18
CA ASN A 41 2.51 -7.15 3.30
C ASN A 41 4.02 -7.35 3.08
N ARG A 42 4.45 -7.66 1.86
CA ARG A 42 5.87 -7.84 1.52
C ARG A 42 6.67 -6.55 1.71
N ALA A 43 6.13 -5.40 1.28
CA ALA A 43 6.75 -4.11 1.50
C ALA A 43 6.86 -3.79 3.00
N ASP A 44 5.81 -4.05 3.78
CA ASP A 44 5.79 -3.85 5.23
C ASP A 44 6.82 -4.74 5.95
N GLU A 45 6.94 -6.01 5.56
CA GLU A 45 7.95 -6.95 6.06
C GLU A 45 9.38 -6.45 5.79
N LEU A 46 9.66 -6.04 4.55
CA LEU A 46 10.97 -5.52 4.15
C LEU A 46 11.34 -4.23 4.88
N LYS A 47 10.36 -3.35 5.10
CA LYS A 47 10.55 -2.13 5.91
C LYS A 47 10.90 -2.46 7.36
N LEU A 48 10.19 -3.41 7.98
CA LEU A 48 10.49 -3.87 9.34
C LEU A 48 11.88 -4.51 9.43
N GLU A 49 12.24 -5.31 8.43
CA GLU A 49 13.58 -5.89 8.32
C GLU A 49 14.66 -4.83 8.21
N GLN A 50 14.44 -3.79 7.39
CA GLN A 50 15.37 -2.67 7.26
C GLN A 50 15.60 -1.98 8.62
N ILE A 51 14.52 -1.69 9.34
CA ILE A 51 14.58 -1.07 10.67
C ILE A 51 15.38 -1.95 11.63
N ARG A 52 15.11 -3.26 11.63
CA ARG A 52 15.83 -4.24 12.45
C ARG A 52 17.32 -4.26 12.12
N LEU A 53 17.69 -4.32 10.85
CA LEU A 53 19.10 -4.33 10.41
C LEU A 53 19.82 -3.08 10.86
N LYS A 54 19.21 -1.90 10.67
CA LYS A 54 19.76 -0.63 11.13
C LYS A 54 19.99 -0.61 12.64
N GLN A 55 19.02 -1.08 13.42
CA GLN A 55 19.15 -1.16 14.88
C GLN A 55 20.33 -2.07 15.26
N CYS A 56 20.40 -3.28 14.72
CA CYS A 56 21.46 -4.22 15.03
C CYS A 56 22.85 -3.72 14.58
N ILE A 57 22.97 -2.98 13.47
CA ILE A 57 24.24 -2.38 13.02
C ILE A 57 24.66 -1.31 14.02
N ASN A 58 23.74 -0.44 14.43
CA ASN A 58 24.02 0.61 15.39
C ASN A 58 24.41 0.06 16.76
N GLU A 59 23.73 -0.99 17.22
CA GLU A 59 24.08 -1.71 18.46
C GLU A 59 25.51 -2.26 18.40
N LYS A 60 25.88 -2.92 17.29
CA LYS A 60 27.25 -3.42 17.10
C LYS A 60 28.30 -2.34 16.98
N ASN A 61 28.03 -1.28 16.23
CA ASN A 61 28.95 -0.14 16.14
C ASN A 61 29.17 0.49 17.52
N THR A 62 28.09 0.64 18.31
CA THR A 62 28.18 1.13 19.69
C THR A 62 28.98 0.18 20.57
N ALA A 63 28.74 -1.13 20.47
CA ALA A 63 29.50 -2.14 21.21
C ALA A 63 30.99 -2.10 20.85
N ASN A 64 31.34 -2.02 19.57
CA ASN A 64 32.72 -1.92 19.10
C ASN A 64 33.43 -0.67 19.64
N ILE A 65 32.74 0.48 19.68
CA ILE A 65 33.27 1.71 20.28
C ILE A 65 33.51 1.51 21.78
N LEU A 66 32.56 0.91 22.50
CA LEU A 66 32.69 0.66 23.94
C LEU A 66 33.85 -0.30 24.24
N VAL A 67 33.98 -1.40 23.50
CA VAL A 67 35.09 -2.36 23.64
C VAL A 67 36.44 -1.65 23.41
N GLY A 68 36.54 -0.81 22.37
CA GLY A 68 37.73 -0.02 22.11
C GLY A 68 38.09 0.92 23.27
N LEU A 69 37.11 1.61 23.86
CA LEU A 69 37.32 2.50 25.00
C LEU A 69 37.85 1.77 26.24
N PHE A 70 37.35 0.57 26.53
CA PHE A 70 37.82 -0.22 27.68
C PHE A 70 39.22 -0.80 27.48
N GLN A 71 39.58 -1.22 26.26
CA GLN A 71 40.91 -1.78 25.96
C GLN A 71 42.03 -0.73 26.04
N THR A 72 41.74 0.54 25.69
CA THR A 72 42.73 1.63 25.78
C THR A 72 43.06 2.06 27.22
N GLY A 73 42.29 1.64 28.22
CA GLY A 73 42.39 2.16 29.59
C GLY A 73 43.47 1.52 30.48
N GLU A 74 43.94 0.31 30.19
CA GLU A 74 44.75 -0.46 31.17
C GLU A 74 46.25 -0.58 30.84
N ASP A 75 46.68 -0.42 29.57
CA ASP A 75 48.08 -0.72 29.19
C ASP A 75 48.85 0.41 28.46
N SER A 76 48.24 1.56 28.13
CA SER A 76 48.85 2.56 27.22
C SER A 76 49.46 3.82 27.88
N ALA A 77 49.93 3.74 29.13
CA ALA A 77 50.70 4.84 29.73
C ALA A 77 52.15 4.98 29.18
N ALA A 78 52.59 4.11 28.26
CA ALA A 78 53.99 4.08 27.82
C ALA A 78 54.21 3.56 26.38
N ALA A 79 53.56 4.10 25.35
CA ALA A 79 54.02 3.90 23.97
C ALA A 79 53.48 4.94 22.98
N ASP A 80 54.33 5.93 22.71
CA ASP A 80 54.63 6.54 21.39
C ASP A 80 53.55 6.49 20.28
N GLY A 81 52.78 7.57 20.15
CA GLY A 81 52.71 8.39 18.93
C GLY A 81 52.26 7.81 17.59
N SER A 82 51.78 6.56 17.47
CA SER A 82 51.29 6.05 16.18
C SER A 82 49.85 6.51 15.91
N ASP A 83 49.75 7.63 15.21
CA ASP A 83 48.56 8.26 14.62
C ASP A 83 47.95 7.40 13.51
N ASP A 84 47.48 6.19 13.86
CA ASP A 84 46.83 5.23 12.96
C ASP A 84 45.45 4.83 13.53
N THR A 85 44.73 5.85 14.04
CA THR A 85 43.34 5.72 14.52
C THR A 85 42.37 5.69 13.32
N GLU A 86 42.69 4.87 12.32
CA GLU A 86 41.89 4.63 11.10
C GLU A 86 41.08 3.32 11.17
N THR A 87 40.77 2.82 12.38
CA THR A 87 39.75 1.77 12.56
C THR A 87 38.32 2.28 12.37
N ALA A 88 38.15 3.39 11.66
CA ALA A 88 36.90 3.68 10.98
C ALA A 88 36.77 2.65 9.85
N VAL A 89 36.18 1.50 10.16
CA VAL A 89 35.77 0.48 9.18
C VAL A 89 35.19 1.25 7.99
N SER A 90 35.87 1.22 6.84
CA SER A 90 35.51 2.08 5.71
C SER A 90 34.10 1.68 5.26
N MET A 91 33.09 2.38 5.76
CA MET A 91 31.70 2.06 5.47
C MET A 91 31.45 2.46 4.02
N ASP A 92 30.74 1.61 3.29
CA ASP A 92 30.26 2.00 1.97
C ASP A 92 29.42 3.27 2.14
N PRO A 93 29.68 4.35 1.37
CA PRO A 93 28.90 5.59 1.46
C PRO A 93 27.39 5.35 1.32
N GLN A 94 26.97 4.34 0.55
CA GLN A 94 25.56 3.99 0.42
C GLN A 94 24.97 3.45 1.73
N VAL A 95 25.72 2.60 2.44
CA VAL A 95 25.31 2.06 3.75
C VAL A 95 25.23 3.18 4.78
N GLU A 96 26.17 4.12 4.76
CA GLU A 96 26.16 5.27 5.68
C GLU A 96 24.92 6.15 5.46
N VAL A 97 24.57 6.44 4.21
CA VAL A 97 23.34 7.16 3.86
C VAL A 97 22.09 6.41 4.36
N LEU A 98 22.03 5.08 4.15
CA LEU A 98 20.91 4.27 4.61
C LEU A 98 20.76 4.25 6.13
N LEU A 99 21.88 4.21 6.87
CA LEU A 99 21.86 4.25 8.34
C LEU A 99 21.39 5.61 8.87
N LYS A 100 21.84 6.71 8.25
CA LYS A 100 21.47 8.07 8.62
C LYS A 100 20.03 8.45 8.26
N ARG A 101 19.43 7.79 7.26
CA ARG A 101 18.04 8.05 6.81
C ARG A 101 17.03 7.83 7.95
N PRO A 102 16.14 8.77 8.28
CA PRO A 102 15.14 8.56 9.33
C PRO A 102 14.12 7.49 8.93
N THR A 103 13.44 6.86 9.91
CA THR A 103 12.51 5.75 9.63
C THR A 103 11.27 6.18 8.87
N GLU A 104 10.91 7.46 8.94
CA GLU A 104 9.79 8.06 8.22
C GLU A 104 10.10 8.23 6.73
N GLU A 105 11.38 8.29 6.34
CA GLU A 105 11.79 8.45 4.93
C GLU A 105 11.83 7.13 4.16
N ILE A 106 11.86 5.99 4.86
CA ILE A 106 11.79 4.66 4.23
C ILE A 106 10.54 4.59 3.34
N PRO A 107 10.65 4.13 2.08
CA PRO A 107 9.52 3.96 1.18
C PRO A 107 8.38 3.20 1.87
N ASP A 108 7.15 3.72 1.71
CA ASP A 108 5.95 3.19 2.33
C ASP A 108 4.84 3.22 1.28
N ALA A 109 3.96 2.21 1.29
CA ALA A 109 2.81 2.14 0.40
C ALA A 109 1.92 3.39 0.43
N SER A 110 1.84 4.07 1.57
CA SER A 110 1.11 5.33 1.73
C SER A 110 1.68 6.47 0.89
N LYS A 111 2.94 6.36 0.45
CA LYS A 111 3.62 7.36 -0.39
C LYS A 111 3.45 7.10 -1.89
N ILE A 112 2.85 5.98 -2.30
CA ILE A 112 2.62 5.72 -3.72
C ILE A 112 1.63 6.78 -4.23
N PRO A 113 2.01 7.59 -5.24
CA PRO A 113 1.20 8.70 -5.69
C PRO A 113 -0.17 8.20 -6.15
N GLU A 114 -1.23 8.66 -5.48
CA GLU A 114 -2.59 8.41 -5.96
C GLU A 114 -2.79 9.12 -7.30
N LEU A 115 -3.26 8.39 -8.32
CA LEU A 115 -3.56 9.01 -9.61
C LEU A 115 -4.46 10.23 -9.41
N PRO A 116 -4.05 11.43 -9.89
CA PRO A 116 -4.75 12.68 -9.65
C PRO A 116 -6.19 12.57 -10.09
N ALA A 117 -7.11 13.15 -9.32
CA ALA A 117 -8.54 13.16 -9.63
C ALA A 117 -8.74 13.66 -11.07
N LEU A 118 -9.46 12.89 -11.91
CA LEU A 118 -9.77 13.30 -13.27
C LEU A 118 -10.74 14.45 -13.14
N ILE A 119 -10.23 15.63 -13.46
CA ILE A 119 -11.00 16.84 -13.60
C ILE A 119 -11.55 16.81 -15.02
N LEU A 120 -12.84 16.51 -15.17
CA LEU A 120 -13.48 16.55 -16.49
C LEU A 120 -13.69 18.02 -16.89
N PRO A 121 -13.21 18.43 -18.08
CA PRO A 121 -13.55 19.72 -18.65
C PRO A 121 -15.08 19.92 -18.68
N GLY A 122 -15.56 21.05 -18.14
CA GLY A 122 -16.99 21.39 -18.11
C GLY A 122 -17.72 21.12 -16.79
N GLN A 123 -17.11 20.51 -15.76
CA GLN A 123 -17.75 20.35 -14.45
C GLN A 123 -17.68 21.60 -13.54
N HIS A 124 -16.96 22.66 -13.92
CA HIS A 124 -16.70 23.80 -13.03
C HIS A 124 -17.59 25.02 -13.27
N THR A 125 -18.46 25.05 -14.28
CA THR A 125 -19.09 26.33 -14.68
C THR A 125 -20.45 26.62 -14.04
N LYS A 126 -21.09 25.71 -13.30
CA LYS A 126 -22.45 25.97 -12.75
C LYS A 126 -22.71 25.31 -11.38
N ARG A 127 -22.12 25.87 -10.31
CA ARG A 127 -22.71 25.84 -8.97
C ARG A 127 -22.61 27.22 -8.32
N LYS A 128 -23.37 28.18 -8.87
CA LYS A 128 -23.72 29.42 -8.17
C LYS A 128 -25.25 29.55 -8.15
N SER A 129 -25.86 28.94 -7.13
CA SER A 129 -27.22 29.15 -6.58
C SER A 129 -27.49 28.00 -5.59
N SER A 130 -27.96 28.14 -4.36
CA SER A 130 -28.58 29.24 -3.62
C SER A 130 -28.92 28.76 -2.20
N SER A 131 -28.36 29.37 -1.14
CA SER A 131 -28.87 29.48 0.26
C SER A 131 -27.67 29.88 1.14
N SER A 132 -27.65 30.92 1.98
CA SER A 132 -28.67 31.84 2.47
C SER A 132 -27.91 33.03 3.08
N ASN A 133 -28.59 34.17 3.05
CA ASN A 133 -28.21 35.48 3.55
C ASN A 133 -28.20 35.49 5.09
N ASP A 134 -27.08 35.85 5.73
CA ASP A 134 -27.03 36.85 6.82
C ASP A 134 -25.58 37.05 7.32
N GLY A 135 -25.19 38.31 7.53
CA GLY A 135 -24.00 38.66 8.30
C GLY A 135 -22.97 39.49 7.54
N ALA A 136 -23.09 40.81 7.70
CA ALA A 136 -22.20 41.85 7.22
C ALA A 136 -20.70 41.62 7.54
N SER A 137 -19.83 41.88 6.56
CA SER A 137 -18.60 42.61 6.79
C SER A 137 -18.14 43.24 5.49
N GLU A 138 -18.04 44.57 5.52
CA GLU A 138 -17.37 45.38 4.53
C GLU A 138 -15.87 45.20 4.72
N ASP A 139 -15.15 44.72 3.70
CA ASP A 139 -13.79 45.22 3.47
C ASP A 139 -13.44 45.18 1.99
N ASN A 140 -13.10 46.35 1.47
CA ASN A 140 -12.86 46.65 0.07
C ASN A 140 -11.35 46.58 -0.20
N THR A 141 -10.91 45.67 -1.07
CA THR A 141 -9.63 45.81 -1.77
C THR A 141 -9.83 45.60 -3.27
N PRO A 142 -9.58 46.62 -4.12
CA PRO A 142 -9.61 46.47 -5.57
C PRO A 142 -8.19 46.42 -6.14
N THR A 143 -7.83 45.32 -6.81
CA THR A 143 -6.80 45.29 -7.87
C THR A 143 -7.00 43.99 -8.65
N ALA A 144 -7.77 44.02 -9.75
CA ALA A 144 -7.28 44.36 -11.09
C ALA A 144 -6.26 43.35 -11.63
N ALA A 145 -6.74 42.24 -12.18
CA ALA A 145 -6.14 41.59 -13.34
C ALA A 145 -7.28 41.01 -14.20
N ALA A 146 -7.61 41.76 -15.24
CA ALA A 146 -8.61 41.44 -16.24
C ALA A 146 -8.20 40.20 -17.02
N ALA A 147 -9.08 39.18 -17.06
CA ALA A 147 -9.06 38.16 -18.08
C ALA A 147 -9.99 38.61 -19.23
N PRO A 148 -9.52 38.66 -20.48
CA PRO A 148 -10.36 39.03 -21.61
C PRO A 148 -11.38 37.92 -21.89
N ALA A 149 -12.64 38.33 -22.03
CA ALA A 149 -13.64 37.56 -22.74
C ALA A 149 -13.20 37.45 -24.21
N ALA A 150 -12.78 36.26 -24.62
CA ALA A 150 -12.48 35.93 -26.00
C ALA A 150 -13.38 34.77 -26.41
N ASP A 151 -14.10 35.00 -27.50
CA ASP A 151 -15.04 34.12 -28.15
C ASP A 151 -14.42 32.76 -28.51
N GLY A 152 -15.15 31.69 -28.21
CA GLY A 152 -15.52 30.66 -29.19
C GLY A 152 -14.45 29.95 -30.03
N GLU A 153 -13.17 29.96 -29.70
CA GLU A 153 -12.19 29.09 -30.37
C GLU A 153 -12.16 27.71 -29.70
N GLY A 154 -12.50 26.69 -30.50
CA GLY A 154 -12.46 25.30 -30.09
C GLY A 154 -11.08 24.95 -29.57
N VAL A 155 -11.01 24.53 -28.30
CA VAL A 155 -9.85 23.86 -27.73
C VAL A 155 -9.57 22.64 -28.60
N THR A 156 -8.63 22.76 -29.52
CA THR A 156 -8.04 21.66 -30.27
C THR A 156 -7.28 20.84 -29.25
N ILE A 157 -7.95 19.82 -28.70
CA ILE A 157 -7.30 18.77 -27.92
C ILE A 157 -6.22 18.17 -28.84
N PRO A 158 -4.94 18.15 -28.45
CA PRO A 158 -3.85 17.67 -29.28
C PRO A 158 -4.18 16.27 -29.81
N GLU A 159 -4.02 16.07 -31.12
CA GLU A 159 -4.43 14.86 -31.87
C GLU A 159 -3.79 13.54 -31.40
N GLY A 160 -2.90 13.59 -30.40
CA GLY A 160 -2.27 12.41 -29.79
C GLY A 160 -3.10 11.68 -28.71
N GLU A 161 -4.20 12.23 -28.21
CA GLU A 161 -4.97 11.64 -27.09
C GLU A 161 -6.22 10.83 -27.51
N GLN A 162 -6.47 10.65 -28.81
CA GLN A 162 -7.62 9.87 -29.31
C GLN A 162 -7.39 8.34 -29.27
N GLU A 163 -6.22 7.87 -28.82
CA GLU A 163 -5.86 6.44 -28.77
C GLU A 163 -6.66 5.64 -27.72
N ASP A 164 -7.32 6.35 -26.80
CA ASP A 164 -8.03 5.76 -25.67
C ASP A 164 -9.43 5.23 -26.00
N GLY A 165 -9.95 5.56 -27.19
CA GLY A 165 -11.30 5.19 -27.63
C GLY A 165 -12.42 5.82 -26.79
N ILE A 166 -12.11 6.91 -26.06
CA ILE A 166 -13.06 7.68 -25.25
C ILE A 166 -13.44 8.95 -26.01
N ASP A 167 -14.73 9.13 -26.27
CA ASP A 167 -15.24 10.35 -26.90
C ASP A 167 -15.45 11.47 -25.85
N TYR A 168 -14.40 12.26 -25.62
CA TYR A 168 -14.40 13.38 -24.68
C TYR A 168 -15.31 14.53 -25.14
N VAL A 169 -15.50 14.71 -26.45
CA VAL A 169 -16.36 15.75 -27.02
C VAL A 169 -17.81 15.47 -26.65
N LEU A 170 -18.24 14.21 -26.81
CA LEU A 170 -19.57 13.78 -26.39
C LEU A 170 -19.77 13.90 -24.88
N LEU A 171 -18.74 13.62 -24.09
CA LEU A 171 -18.82 13.67 -22.61
C LEU A 171 -19.00 15.11 -22.08
N GLY A 172 -18.52 16.11 -22.82
CA GLY A 172 -18.64 17.54 -22.49
C GLY A 172 -19.93 18.22 -22.95
N LYS A 173 -20.77 17.57 -23.75
CA LYS A 173 -22.04 18.15 -24.23
C LYS A 173 -23.01 18.46 -23.08
N ASP A 174 -23.75 19.55 -23.23
CA ASP A 174 -24.82 19.93 -22.29
C ASP A 174 -25.92 18.87 -22.24
N ARG A 175 -26.16 18.30 -21.05
CA ARG A 175 -27.15 17.23 -20.87
C ARG A 175 -28.59 17.66 -21.19
N GLY A 176 -28.88 18.97 -21.10
CA GLY A 176 -30.19 19.53 -21.38
C GLY A 176 -30.55 19.58 -22.87
N SER A 177 -29.55 19.54 -23.77
CA SER A 177 -29.74 19.51 -25.22
C SER A 177 -29.57 18.12 -25.83
N CYS A 178 -29.22 17.12 -25.02
CA CYS A 178 -28.98 15.76 -25.50
C CYS A 178 -30.28 14.98 -25.67
N THR A 179 -30.39 14.25 -26.78
CA THR A 179 -31.45 13.25 -26.98
C THR A 179 -31.30 12.08 -26.00
N PRO A 180 -32.36 11.31 -25.72
CA PRO A 180 -32.25 10.12 -24.86
C PRO A 180 -31.20 9.10 -25.32
N ALA A 181 -31.01 8.95 -26.64
CA ALA A 181 -29.99 8.08 -27.21
C ALA A 181 -28.57 8.60 -26.94
N GLU A 182 -28.34 9.91 -27.10
CA GLU A 182 -27.05 10.54 -26.79
C GLU A 182 -26.76 10.48 -25.28
N LEU A 183 -27.76 10.64 -24.43
CA LEU A 183 -27.60 10.49 -22.98
C LEU A 183 -27.12 9.07 -22.61
N ASP A 184 -27.65 8.04 -23.26
CA ASP A 184 -27.18 6.67 -23.06
C ASP A 184 -25.77 6.45 -23.62
N GLN A 185 -25.41 7.10 -24.72
CA GLN A 185 -24.04 7.08 -25.24
C GLN A 185 -23.06 7.75 -24.26
N ILE A 186 -23.41 8.92 -23.71
CA ILE A 186 -22.66 9.63 -22.66
C ILE A 186 -22.49 8.73 -21.42
N ARG A 187 -23.52 7.99 -21.02
CA ARG A 187 -23.44 7.04 -19.90
C ARG A 187 -22.46 5.91 -20.17
N ARG A 188 -22.51 5.31 -21.36
CA ARG A 188 -21.58 4.25 -21.79
C ARG A 188 -20.15 4.76 -21.84
N GLU A 189 -19.96 5.97 -22.36
CA GLU A 189 -18.63 6.57 -22.48
C GLU A 189 -18.04 6.89 -21.11
N ARG A 190 -18.83 7.48 -20.21
CA ARG A 190 -18.40 7.68 -18.82
C ARG A 190 -18.03 6.36 -18.15
N ASN A 191 -18.81 5.30 -18.38
CA ASN A 191 -18.51 3.98 -17.81
C ASN A 191 -17.20 3.41 -18.38
N ARG A 192 -16.96 3.53 -19.69
CA ARG A 192 -15.70 3.16 -20.34
C ARG A 192 -14.52 3.90 -19.71
N MET A 193 -14.62 5.23 -19.62
CA MET A 193 -13.60 6.07 -19.02
C MET A 193 -13.31 5.68 -17.57
N HIS A 194 -14.34 5.52 -16.72
CA HIS A 194 -14.14 5.12 -15.33
C HIS A 194 -13.53 3.72 -15.20
N ALA A 195 -13.96 2.79 -16.05
CA ALA A 195 -13.41 1.44 -16.06
C ALA A 195 -11.94 1.43 -16.48
N LYS A 196 -11.58 2.20 -17.52
CA LYS A 196 -10.20 2.38 -17.98
C LYS A 196 -9.33 2.95 -16.85
N ARG A 197 -9.73 4.10 -16.32
CA ARG A 197 -8.97 4.78 -15.25
C ARG A 197 -8.82 3.95 -13.98
N THR A 198 -9.84 3.16 -13.62
CA THR A 198 -9.74 2.22 -12.48
C THR A 198 -8.73 1.11 -12.75
N ARG A 199 -8.60 0.63 -13.99
CA ARG A 199 -7.58 -0.35 -14.37
C ARG A 199 -6.20 0.28 -14.33
N ASP A 200 -6.05 1.49 -14.87
CA ASP A 200 -4.76 2.18 -14.92
C ASP A 200 -4.26 2.55 -13.53
N ARG A 201 -5.14 3.05 -12.65
CA ARG A 201 -4.81 3.30 -11.24
C ARG A 201 -4.26 2.05 -10.55
N LYS A 202 -4.89 0.90 -10.78
CA LYS A 202 -4.44 -0.36 -10.19
C LYS A 202 -3.15 -0.86 -10.81
N ARG A 203 -2.97 -0.68 -12.12
CA ARG A 203 -1.74 -1.08 -12.82
C ARG A 203 -0.55 -0.31 -12.28
N ILE A 204 -0.64 1.02 -12.31
CA ILE A 204 0.41 1.91 -11.80
C ILE A 204 0.69 1.60 -10.33
N PHE A 205 -0.34 1.46 -9.49
CA PHE A 205 -0.13 1.11 -8.09
C PHE A 205 0.62 -0.22 -7.90
N MET A 206 0.31 -1.25 -8.69
CA MET A 206 1.02 -2.53 -8.60
C MET A 206 2.46 -2.41 -9.12
N GLU A 207 2.69 -1.74 -10.24
CA GLU A 207 4.03 -1.54 -10.84
C GLU A 207 4.95 -0.72 -9.91
N GLU A 208 4.42 0.36 -9.31
CA GLU A 208 5.14 1.18 -8.33
C GLU A 208 5.43 0.40 -7.05
N MET A 209 4.49 -0.42 -6.58
CA MET A 209 4.70 -1.28 -5.41
C MET A 209 5.77 -2.34 -5.66
N GLU A 210 5.78 -2.97 -6.84
CA GLU A 210 6.81 -3.93 -7.23
C GLU A 210 8.20 -3.27 -7.32
N THR A 211 8.25 -2.04 -7.87
CA THR A 211 9.49 -1.25 -7.92
C THR A 211 9.98 -0.88 -6.52
N MET A 212 9.08 -0.48 -5.63
CA MET A 212 9.39 -0.18 -4.23
C MET A 212 9.92 -1.40 -3.48
N ILE A 213 9.28 -2.56 -3.62
CA ILE A 213 9.74 -3.82 -3.03
C ILE A 213 11.15 -4.14 -3.48
N LYS A 214 11.44 -4.03 -4.78
CA LYS A 214 12.77 -4.27 -5.32
C LYS A 214 13.82 -3.33 -4.71
N GLN A 215 13.51 -2.05 -4.59
CA GLN A 215 14.41 -1.09 -3.94
C GLN A 215 14.69 -1.47 -2.48
N LEU A 216 13.66 -1.85 -1.71
CA LEU A 216 13.83 -2.28 -0.33
C LEU A 216 14.64 -3.59 -0.21
N GLU A 217 14.46 -4.53 -1.14
CA GLU A 217 15.26 -5.76 -1.20
C GLU A 217 16.73 -5.47 -1.47
N ASP A 218 17.03 -4.61 -2.44
CA ASP A 218 18.39 -4.19 -2.79
C ASP A 218 19.06 -3.45 -1.61
N GLU A 219 18.36 -2.52 -0.97
CA GLU A 219 18.85 -1.81 0.23
C GLU A 219 19.07 -2.74 1.42
N ASN A 220 18.15 -3.67 1.68
CA ASN A 220 18.29 -4.64 2.76
C ASN A 220 19.46 -5.60 2.52
N ALA A 221 19.70 -6.01 1.27
CA ALA A 221 20.85 -6.84 0.92
C ALA A 221 22.18 -6.11 1.21
N LEU A 222 22.26 -4.81 0.94
CA LEU A 222 23.43 -3.99 1.29
C LEU A 222 23.65 -3.92 2.81
N LEU A 223 22.59 -3.68 3.58
CA LEU A 223 22.67 -3.64 5.04
C LEU A 223 23.03 -4.99 5.65
N GLN A 224 22.46 -6.09 5.14
CA GLN A 224 22.82 -7.45 5.54
C GLN A 224 24.30 -7.72 5.25
N GLY A 225 24.77 -7.43 4.04
CA GLY A 225 26.18 -7.61 3.68
C GLY A 225 27.13 -6.79 4.57
N HIS A 226 26.72 -5.60 5.01
CA HIS A 226 27.48 -4.81 5.99
C HIS A 226 27.45 -5.44 7.38
N MET A 227 26.30 -5.94 7.83
CA MET A 227 26.16 -6.65 9.10
C MET A 227 27.08 -7.87 9.16
N ASP A 228 27.16 -8.63 8.07
CA ASP A 228 27.99 -9.82 7.97
C ASP A 228 29.48 -9.46 8.05
N LYS A 229 29.91 -8.38 7.38
CA LYS A 229 31.28 -7.85 7.54
C LYS A 229 31.60 -7.44 8.99
N LEU A 230 30.65 -6.80 9.69
CA LEU A 230 30.82 -6.48 11.10
C LEU A 230 30.94 -7.73 11.99
N ASN A 231 30.26 -8.82 11.63
CA ASN A 231 30.39 -10.11 12.31
C ASN A 231 31.74 -10.77 12.05
N GLU A 232 32.22 -10.74 10.81
CA GLU A 232 33.51 -11.35 10.42
C GLU A 232 34.69 -10.67 11.12
N ASN A 233 34.61 -9.36 11.34
CA ASN A 233 35.64 -8.60 12.06
C ASN A 233 35.62 -8.80 13.58
N ASN A 234 34.65 -9.55 14.12
CA ASN A 234 34.52 -9.81 15.56
C ASN A 234 34.28 -11.31 15.85
N PRO A 235 35.21 -12.21 15.42
CA PRO A 235 35.02 -13.65 15.54
C PRO A 235 35.08 -14.13 17.00
N ASP A 236 35.78 -13.40 17.87
CA ASP A 236 36.04 -13.82 19.26
C ASP A 236 34.80 -13.79 20.15
N GLU A 237 33.83 -12.89 19.91
CA GLU A 237 32.54 -12.93 20.62
C GLU A 237 31.68 -14.12 20.20
N ASN A 238 31.76 -14.58 18.95
CA ASN A 238 31.02 -15.76 18.48
C ASN A 238 31.56 -17.06 19.08
N ILE A 239 32.88 -17.16 19.29
CA ILE A 239 33.51 -18.30 19.95
C ILE A 239 33.16 -18.30 21.45
N ALA A 240 33.26 -17.15 22.12
CA ALA A 240 32.90 -17.03 23.54
C ALA A 240 31.41 -17.32 23.80
N ALA A 241 30.50 -16.84 22.94
CA ALA A 241 29.08 -17.15 23.05
C ALA A 241 28.76 -18.63 22.79
N ALA A 242 29.42 -19.26 21.81
CA ALA A 242 29.28 -20.70 21.54
C ALA A 242 29.84 -21.56 22.69
N GLU A 243 30.93 -21.13 23.32
CA GLU A 243 31.52 -21.79 24.48
C GLU A 243 30.63 -21.66 25.73
N LEU A 244 29.99 -20.50 25.93
CA LEU A 244 29.02 -20.29 27.01
C LEU A 244 27.73 -21.12 26.82
N LEU A 245 27.29 -21.30 25.57
CA LEU A 245 26.13 -22.14 25.23
C LEU A 245 26.45 -23.64 25.35
N ALA A 246 27.68 -24.05 25.01
CA ALA A 246 28.17 -25.41 25.24
C ALA A 246 28.32 -25.71 26.74
N ALA A 247 28.82 -24.76 27.53
CA ALA A 247 28.95 -24.89 28.98
C ALA A 247 27.59 -24.99 29.69
N THR A 248 26.57 -24.26 29.22
CA THR A 248 25.21 -24.34 29.78
C THR A 248 24.48 -25.62 29.38
N ALA A 249 24.70 -26.15 28.18
CA ALA A 249 24.17 -27.45 27.76
C ALA A 249 24.77 -28.63 28.57
N ALA A 250 26.01 -28.51 29.04
CA ALA A 250 26.65 -29.52 29.88
C ALA A 250 26.13 -29.56 31.34
N LEU A 251 25.48 -28.49 31.82
CA LEU A 251 24.89 -28.42 33.17
C LEU A 251 23.41 -28.80 33.25
N THR A 252 22.73 -29.02 32.13
CA THR A 252 21.35 -29.54 32.14
C THR A 252 21.35 -31.06 32.34
N PRO A 253 20.93 -31.58 33.50
CA PRO A 253 20.83 -33.02 33.71
C PRO A 253 19.79 -33.62 32.75
N PRO A 254 19.99 -34.86 32.28
CA PRO A 254 19.05 -35.52 31.38
C PRO A 254 17.66 -35.59 32.04
N PRO A 255 16.57 -35.34 31.28
CA PRO A 255 15.22 -35.42 31.82
C PRO A 255 14.99 -36.85 32.31
N THR A 256 14.84 -37.01 33.62
CA THR A 256 14.39 -38.24 34.24
C THR A 256 12.99 -38.52 33.70
N ILE A 257 12.90 -39.54 32.85
CA ILE A 257 11.66 -40.08 32.31
C ILE A 257 10.85 -40.60 33.49
N SER A 258 9.86 -39.83 33.93
CA SER A 258 8.88 -40.25 34.92
C SER A 258 7.71 -40.92 34.19
N PRO A 259 7.46 -42.23 34.38
CA PRO A 259 6.31 -42.91 33.78
C PRO A 259 5.10 -42.70 34.69
N GLU A 260 4.26 -41.71 34.40
CA GLU A 260 2.98 -41.53 35.09
C GLU A 260 1.80 -41.78 34.13
N LEU A 261 1.04 -42.81 34.51
CA LEU A 261 -0.17 -43.31 33.89
C LEU A 261 -1.35 -42.35 34.11
N GLY A 262 -2.15 -42.12 33.07
CA GLY A 262 -3.54 -41.67 33.26
C GLY A 262 -4.20 -41.07 32.02
N PRO A 263 -5.27 -41.67 31.47
CA PRO A 263 -6.13 -41.06 30.47
C PRO A 263 -7.33 -40.38 31.17
N VAL A 264 -7.44 -39.06 31.11
CA VAL A 264 -8.62 -38.35 31.64
C VAL A 264 -9.14 -37.31 30.65
N ALA A 265 -10.30 -37.67 30.09
CA ALA A 265 -11.44 -36.84 29.70
C ALA A 265 -11.22 -35.65 28.74
N THR A 266 -11.77 -35.84 27.55
CA THR A 266 -12.33 -34.79 26.69
C THR A 266 -13.43 -33.98 27.40
N PRO A 267 -13.43 -32.64 27.31
CA PRO A 267 -14.66 -31.87 27.37
C PRO A 267 -15.15 -31.54 25.96
N SER A 268 -16.25 -32.19 25.57
CA SER A 268 -17.19 -31.68 24.57
C SER A 268 -17.72 -30.34 25.05
N ASN A 269 -17.43 -29.26 24.31
CA ASN A 269 -18.11 -27.99 24.51
C ASN A 269 -19.00 -27.69 23.30
N SER A 270 -20.26 -28.12 23.41
CA SER A 270 -21.39 -27.58 22.67
C SER A 270 -21.76 -26.22 23.24
N LEU A 271 -21.94 -25.19 22.42
CA LEU A 271 -22.61 -23.88 22.65
C LEU A 271 -22.06 -22.94 21.54
N VAL A 272 -22.78 -22.15 20.74
CA VAL A 272 -24.14 -21.62 20.78
C VAL A 272 -24.55 -21.30 19.34
N ALA A 273 -25.86 -21.40 19.12
CA ALA A 273 -26.65 -20.95 18.00
C ALA A 273 -26.38 -19.51 17.53
N GLY A 274 -26.85 -19.24 16.31
CA GLY A 274 -26.54 -18.08 15.51
C GLY A 274 -27.01 -16.72 16.04
N SER A 275 -26.28 -15.70 15.61
CA SER A 275 -26.73 -14.32 15.56
C SER A 275 -26.88 -13.92 14.10
N ALA A 276 -28.13 -13.96 13.61
CA ALA A 276 -28.53 -13.26 12.42
C ALA A 276 -28.48 -11.76 12.73
N SER A 277 -27.48 -11.05 12.20
CA SER A 277 -27.47 -9.60 12.19
C SER A 277 -28.34 -9.12 11.02
N ALA A 278 -29.62 -8.91 11.31
CA ALA A 278 -30.51 -8.12 10.49
C ALA A 278 -30.20 -6.64 10.77
N THR A 279 -29.49 -5.98 9.87
CA THR A 279 -29.43 -4.52 9.84
C THR A 279 -30.76 -4.01 9.29
N ALA A 280 -31.64 -3.62 10.21
CA ALA A 280 -32.84 -2.86 9.92
C ALA A 280 -32.45 -1.46 9.43
N ASP A 281 -32.97 -1.12 8.25
CA ASP A 281 -33.09 0.22 7.69
C ASP A 281 -34.13 1.02 8.49
N PRO A 282 -33.82 2.24 8.97
CA PRO A 282 -34.86 3.18 9.36
C PRO A 282 -34.62 4.54 8.71
N LEU A 283 -35.42 4.90 7.70
CA LEU A 283 -35.80 6.26 7.25
C LEU A 283 -36.35 6.10 5.80
N ALA A 284 -37.49 6.61 5.38
CA ALA A 284 -38.40 7.58 5.94
C ALA A 284 -39.76 7.41 5.24
N ALA A 285 -40.85 7.43 6.02
CA ALA A 285 -42.19 7.68 5.55
C ALA A 285 -42.79 8.76 6.46
N ALA A 286 -42.93 9.96 5.93
CA ALA A 286 -43.80 11.02 6.45
C ALA A 286 -44.47 11.64 5.22
N THR A 287 -45.70 11.20 4.91
CA THR A 287 -46.96 11.84 5.30
C THR A 287 -47.37 12.91 4.28
N GLU A 288 -48.20 12.47 3.33
CA GLU A 288 -49.24 13.29 2.72
C GLU A 288 -50.18 13.83 3.81
N GLN A 289 -50.58 15.10 3.71
CA GLN A 289 -51.96 15.55 3.85
C GLN A 289 -52.09 16.99 3.29
N PRO A 290 -53.32 17.46 2.99
CA PRO A 290 -53.70 18.09 1.71
C PRO A 290 -53.35 19.57 1.54
#